data_AF-A0A7L1I0A7-F1
#
_entry.id   AF-A0A7L1I0A7-F1
#
_cell.length_a   1.000
_cell.length_b   1.000
_cell.length_c   1.000
_cell.angle_alpha   90.00
_cell.angle_beta   90.00
_cell.angle_gamma   90.00
#
_symmetry.space_group_name_H-M   'P 1'
#
loop_
_entity.id
_entity.type
_entity.pdbx_description
1 polymer ?
#
loop_
_entity_poly.entity_id
_entity_poly.type
_entity_poly.pdbx_seq_one_letter_code
_entity_poly.pdbx_strand_id
1 'polypeptide(L)' 'KQDERYQGRTEFFHSEFRAGNMSLHLKNVRSSDKGSYTCMVSFNDMDHSLLIELQVAG' A
#
# COMPACT_ATOMS: atom_id res chain seq x y z
N LYS A 1 -3.01 -3.07 -13.15
CA LYS A 1 -4.06 -2.03 -13.24
C LYS A 1 -4.58 -1.78 -11.83
N GLN A 2 -4.83 -0.53 -11.46
CA GLN A 2 -5.35 -0.21 -10.13
C GLN A 2 -6.83 -0.61 -10.00
N ASP A 3 -7.24 -1.05 -8.81
CA ASP A 3 -8.65 -1.27 -8.47
C ASP A 3 -9.43 0.05 -8.48
N GLU A 4 -10.67 0.02 -8.98
CA GLU A 4 -11.53 1.21 -9.16
C GLU A 4 -11.74 1.97 -7.84
N ARG A 5 -11.78 1.27 -6.71
CA ARG A 5 -11.95 1.86 -5.38
C ARG A 5 -10.79 2.77 -4.98
N TYR A 6 -9.59 2.47 -5.46
CA TYR A 6 -8.37 3.18 -5.12
C TYR A 6 -7.89 4.10 -6.25
N GLN A 7 -8.51 4.04 -7.43
CA GLN A 7 -8.07 4.76 -8.62
C GLN A 7 -7.78 6.25 -8.36
N GLY A 8 -6.54 6.68 -8.64
CA GLY A 8 -6.08 8.05 -8.43
C GLY A 8 -5.85 8.45 -6.96
N ARG A 9 -6.00 7.51 -6.02
CA ARG A 9 -5.83 7.73 -4.59
C ARG A 9 -4.57 7.06 -4.02
N THR A 10 -3.83 6.27 -4.80
CA THR A 10 -2.59 5.66 -4.30
C THR A 10 -1.39 6.13 -5.07
N GLU A 11 -0.28 6.32 -4.37
CA GLU A 11 1.03 6.58 -4.97
C GLU A 11 2.14 5.92 -4.17
N PHE A 12 3.23 5.58 -4.86
CA PHE A 12 4.47 5.16 -4.23
C PHE A 12 5.47 6.31 -4.21
N PHE A 13 6.36 6.30 -3.22
CA PHE A 13 7.51 7.20 -3.13
C PHE A 13 8.66 6.70 -4.02
N HIS A 14 8.48 6.75 -5.33
CA HIS A 14 9.42 6.17 -6.31
C HIS A 14 10.87 6.67 -6.17
N SER A 15 11.05 7.94 -5.76
CA SER A 15 12.37 8.53 -5.51
C SER A 15 13.12 7.86 -4.34
N GLU A 16 12.40 7.20 -3.43
CA GLU A 16 12.95 6.59 -2.23
C GLU A 16 13.14 5.08 -2.32
N PHE A 17 12.84 4.48 -3.48
CA PHE A 17 12.97 3.03 -3.69
C PHE A 17 14.41 2.56 -3.48
N ARG A 18 15.41 3.34 -3.91
CA ARG A 18 16.83 3.02 -3.70
C ARG A 18 17.25 3.07 -2.23
N ALA A 19 16.51 3.80 -1.40
CA ALA A 19 16.70 3.85 0.05
C ALA A 19 15.88 2.76 0.77
N GLY A 20 15.13 1.93 0.03
CA GLY A 20 14.32 0.85 0.58
C GLY A 20 12.90 1.25 0.99
N ASN A 21 12.48 2.51 0.79
CA ASN A 21 11.12 2.91 1.10
C ASN A 21 10.16 2.47 -0.03
N MET A 22 9.39 1.42 0.23
CA MET A 22 8.35 0.93 -0.67
C MET A 22 6.94 1.19 -0.12
N SER A 23 6.78 2.15 0.80
CA SER A 23 5.49 2.49 1.38
C SER A 23 4.50 3.01 0.33
N LEU A 24 3.24 2.60 0.47
CA LEU A 24 2.11 3.08 -0.32
C LEU A 24 1.43 4.23 0.41
N HIS A 25 1.30 5.38 -0.25
CA HIS A 25 0.50 6.49 0.26
C HIS A 25 -0.92 6.41 -0.27
N LEU A 26 -1.91 6.26 0.61
CA LEU A 26 -3.33 6.29 0.31
C LEU A 26 -3.93 7.67 0.66
N LYS A 27 -4.37 8.40 -0.36
CA LYS A 27 -4.99 9.72 -0.28
C LYS A 27 -6.50 9.64 -0.01
N ASN A 28 -7.03 10.70 0.61
CA ASN A 28 -8.46 10.88 0.87
C ASN A 28 -9.06 9.64 1.58
N VAL A 29 -8.40 9.15 2.63
CA VAL A 29 -8.80 7.95 3.38
C VAL A 29 -10.27 8.05 3.80
N ARG A 30 -11.02 6.96 3.60
CA ARG A 30 -12.45 6.86 3.91
C ARG A 30 -12.66 5.81 4.98
N SER A 31 -13.76 5.90 5.75
CA SER A 31 -14.10 4.88 6.74
C SER A 31 -14.21 3.47 6.15
N SER A 32 -14.61 3.36 4.89
CA SER A 32 -14.64 2.08 4.19
C SER A 32 -13.25 1.46 4.01
N ASP A 33 -12.19 2.27 3.94
CA ASP A 33 -10.80 1.81 3.73
C ASP A 33 -10.21 1.10 4.95
N LYS A 34 -10.90 1.12 6.10
CA LYS A 34 -10.56 0.25 7.21
C LYS A 34 -10.51 -1.21 6.77
N GLY A 35 -9.46 -1.93 7.17
CA GLY A 35 -9.32 -3.35 6.91
C GLY A 35 -7.87 -3.81 6.86
N SER A 36 -7.72 -5.07 6.46
CA SER A 36 -6.42 -5.71 6.33
C SER A 36 -5.84 -5.50 4.93
N TYR A 37 -4.58 -5.12 4.87
CA TYR A 37 -3.81 -4.90 3.66
C TYR A 37 -2.57 -5.78 3.69
N THR A 38 -2.19 -6.32 2.54
CA THR A 38 -0.96 -7.09 2.40
C THR A 38 0.01 -6.31 1.52
N CYS A 39 1.18 -5.99 2.07
CA CYS A 39 2.33 -5.64 1.23
C CYS A 39 2.98 -6.94 0.76
N MET A 40 3.20 -7.08 -0.55
CA MET A 40 3.86 -8.25 -1.14
C MET A 40 5.00 -7.77 -2.05
N VAL A 41 6.20 -8.29 -1.80
CA VAL A 41 7.40 -8.01 -2.57
C VAL A 41 8.01 -9.34 -3.00
N SER A 42 8.17 -9.52 -4.30
CA SER A 42 8.78 -10.71 -4.89
C SER A 42 10.15 -10.36 -5.48
N PHE A 43 11.20 -11.06 -5.06
CA PHE A 43 12.57 -10.85 -5.54
C PHE A 43 13.35 -12.16 -5.56
N ASN A 44 13.98 -12.49 -6.70
CA ASN A 44 14.79 -13.70 -6.88
C ASN A 44 14.15 -14.97 -6.30
N ASP A 45 12.93 -15.28 -6.76
CA ASP A 45 12.13 -16.44 -6.33
C ASP A 45 11.72 -16.47 -4.84
N MET A 46 11.94 -15.38 -4.10
CA MET A 46 11.44 -15.20 -2.74
C MET A 46 10.29 -14.20 -2.69
N ASP A 47 9.22 -14.59 -2.00
CA ASP A 47 8.10 -13.73 -1.67
C ASP A 47 8.18 -13.29 -0.21
N HIS A 48 8.19 -11.97 0.00
CA HIS A 48 8.02 -11.36 1.30
C HIS A 48 6.63 -10.75 1.38
N SER A 49 5.88 -11.08 2.43
CA SER A 49 4.58 -10.48 2.69
C SER A 49 4.49 -9.94 4.12
N LEU A 50 3.78 -8.83 4.26
CA LEU A 50 3.48 -8.21 5.55
C LEU A 50 1.99 -7.86 5.60
N LEU A 51 1.34 -8.30 6.67
CA LEU A 51 -0.04 -7.93 6.98
C LEU A 51 -0.06 -6.59 7.73
N ILE A 52 -0.89 -5.66 7.28
CA ILE A 52 -1.06 -4.33 7.84
C ILE A 52 -2.54 -4.11 8.12
N GLU A 53 -2.89 -3.82 9.36
CA GLU A 53 -4.26 -3.46 9.74
C GLU A 53 -4.43 -1.94 9.70
N LEU A 54 -5.22 -1.44 8.74
CA LEU A 54 -5.55 -0.03 8.64
C LEU A 54 -6.77 0.28 9.51
N GLN A 55 -6.56 1.12 10.53
CA GLN A 55 -7.65 1.74 11.29
C GLN A 55 -7.89 3.16 10.76
N VAL A 56 -9.16 3.52 10.63
CA VAL A 56 -9.57 4.87 10.22
C VAL A 56 -10.28 5.52 11.41
N ALA A 57 -9.73 6.64 11.89
CA ALA A 57 -10.39 7.44 12.92
C ALA A 57 -11.64 8.11 12.33
N GLY A 58 -12.71 8.12 13.12
CA GLY A 58 -13.96 8.83 12.80
C GLY A 58 -13.88 10.31 13.11
#